data_AF-A0A7S1GS59-F1
#
_entry.id   AF-A0A7S1GS59-F1
#
_cell.length_a   1.000
_cell.length_b   1.000
_cell.length_c   1.000
_cell.angle_alpha   90.00
_cell.angle_beta   90.00
_cell.angle_gamma   90.00
#
_symmetry.space_group_name_H-M   'P 1'
#
loop_
_entity.id
_entity.type
_entity.pdbx_description
1 polymer ?
#
loop_
_entity_poly.entity_id
_entity_poly.type
_entity_poly.pdbx_seq_one_letter_code
_entity_poly.pdbx_strand_id
1 'polypeptide(L)'
;MAPLAAVCGLQVPMMAGRGLAHTGGTLDKLESIPGFTVQQSIPDFRRIVETVGCAIVSTTPEMVLADKKLYALRDVTGTVSSIPLQAASIVSKKIAEQPDSLVLDVKYGLAAFQSNLEDAIELAQCMIATAEANGVKPTSALLTRMDHPIGYAIGNWLEVKECIEILKTGEGAPDLVQLA
;
A
#
# COMPACT_ATOMS: atom_id res chain seq x y z
N MET A 1 8.34 -5.94 0.65
CA MET A 1 7.88 -6.12 -0.75
C MET A 1 8.66 -5.33 -1.79
N ALA A 2 8.59 -4.00 -1.85
CA ALA A 2 9.20 -3.22 -2.95
C ALA A 2 10.65 -3.63 -3.33
N PRO A 3 11.62 -3.73 -2.38
CA PRO A 3 12.97 -4.19 -2.73
C PRO A 3 13.03 -5.66 -3.16
N LEU A 4 12.21 -6.55 -2.60
CA LEU A 4 12.15 -7.97 -2.98
C LEU A 4 11.66 -8.15 -4.42
N ALA A 5 10.60 -7.42 -4.80
CA ALA A 5 10.10 -7.43 -6.17
C ALA A 5 11.13 -6.83 -7.16
N ALA A 6 11.82 -5.75 -6.76
CA ALA A 6 12.87 -5.13 -7.58
C ALA A 6 14.03 -6.08 -7.87
N VAL A 7 14.52 -6.84 -6.89
CA VAL A 7 15.60 -7.83 -7.12
C VAL A 7 15.14 -9.01 -7.98
N CYS A 8 13.84 -9.29 -8.03
CA CYS A 8 13.24 -10.25 -8.97
C CYS A 8 13.06 -9.68 -10.39
N GLY A 9 13.51 -8.46 -10.66
CA GLY A 9 13.47 -7.82 -11.98
C GLY A 9 12.18 -7.05 -12.29
N LEU A 10 11.32 -6.82 -11.29
CA LEU A 10 10.10 -6.04 -11.46
C LEU A 10 10.34 -4.54 -11.23
N GLN A 11 9.58 -3.70 -11.93
CA GLN A 11 9.52 -2.27 -11.66
C GLN A 11 8.35 -1.97 -10.71
N VAL A 12 8.62 -1.30 -9.59
CA VAL A 12 7.63 -1.05 -8.53
C VAL A 12 7.47 0.46 -8.29
N PRO A 13 6.60 1.13 -9.07
CA PRO A 13 6.26 2.55 -8.89
C PRO A 13 5.16 2.71 -7.82
N MET A 14 5.52 2.69 -6.54
CA MET A 14 4.52 2.68 -5.46
C MET A 14 4.21 4.10 -4.93
N MET A 15 2.96 4.53 -5.08
CA MET A 15 2.40 5.62 -4.28
C MET A 15 1.81 5.05 -2.99
N ALA A 16 2.23 5.61 -1.86
CA ALA A 16 1.79 5.18 -0.54
C ALA A 16 1.12 6.32 0.24
N GLY A 17 0.38 5.94 1.27
CA GLY A 17 -0.29 6.85 2.18
C GLY A 17 0.46 7.05 3.50
N ARG A 18 0.05 8.09 4.22
CA ARG A 18 0.34 8.27 5.64
C ARG A 18 -0.69 7.52 6.50
N GLY A 19 -0.42 7.40 7.80
CA GLY A 19 -1.28 6.72 8.74
C GLY A 19 -2.70 7.31 8.78
N LEU A 20 -3.67 6.44 9.04
CA LEU A 20 -5.08 6.82 9.21
C LEU A 20 -5.62 6.19 10.50
N ALA A 21 -6.22 7.04 11.35
CA ALA A 21 -6.76 6.62 12.64
C ALA A 21 -5.70 5.85 13.45
N HIS A 22 -5.94 4.58 13.74
CA HIS A 22 -5.05 3.71 14.51
C HIS A 22 -4.04 2.93 13.63
N THR A 23 -4.12 3.06 12.31
CA THR A 23 -3.24 2.36 11.36
C THR A 23 -2.05 3.22 10.96
N GLY A 24 -0.83 2.67 11.03
CA GLY A 24 0.40 3.36 10.63
C GLY A 24 0.56 3.45 9.10
N GLY A 25 1.25 4.48 8.61
CA GLY A 25 1.50 4.70 7.18
C GLY A 25 2.90 4.32 6.74
N THR A 26 3.04 3.75 5.54
CA THR A 26 4.35 3.40 4.96
C THR A 26 5.25 4.61 4.81
N LEU A 27 4.69 5.78 4.46
CA LEU A 27 5.48 7.01 4.34
C LEU A 27 6.06 7.46 5.67
N ASP A 28 5.27 7.41 6.75
CA ASP A 28 5.71 7.82 8.09
C ASP A 28 6.82 6.88 8.63
N LYS A 29 6.74 5.59 8.27
CA LYS A 29 7.80 4.62 8.54
C LYS A 29 9.10 4.99 7.82
N LEU A 30 9.04 5.25 6.51
CA LEU A 30 10.21 5.57 5.71
C LEU A 30 10.88 6.91 6.09
N GLU A 31 10.10 7.92 6.48
CA GLU A 31 10.62 9.21 6.97
C GLU A 31 11.35 9.09 8.33
N SER A 32 11.28 7.95 9.01
CA SER A 32 12.14 7.68 10.16
C SER A 32 13.61 7.45 9.79
N ILE A 33 13.92 7.20 8.51
CA ILE A 33 15.27 7.10 7.98
C ILE A 33 15.82 8.53 7.80
N PRO A 34 16.93 8.90 8.48
CA PRO A 34 17.48 10.25 8.37
C PRO A 34 17.79 10.65 6.92
N GLY A 35 17.19 11.76 6.47
CA GLY A 35 17.38 12.29 5.11
C GLY A 35 16.53 11.63 4.02
N PHE A 36 15.67 10.66 4.35
CA PHE A 36 14.75 10.09 3.39
C PHE A 36 13.63 11.06 3.03
N THR A 37 13.40 11.28 1.73
CA THR A 37 12.29 12.11 1.25
C THR A 37 11.30 11.28 0.44
N VAL A 38 10.03 11.37 0.85
CA VAL A 38 8.90 10.75 0.15
C VAL A 38 8.38 11.61 -1.01
N GLN A 39 8.88 12.83 -1.17
CA GLN A 39 8.51 13.73 -2.26
C GLN A 39 9.54 13.67 -3.37
N GLN A 40 9.09 13.34 -4.58
CA GLN A 40 9.91 13.29 -5.78
C GLN A 40 9.18 14.01 -6.91
N SER A 41 9.95 14.64 -7.81
CA SER A 41 9.42 15.10 -9.09
C SER A 41 9.04 13.89 -9.95
N ILE A 42 8.12 14.05 -10.90
CA ILE A 42 7.78 12.96 -11.85
C ILE A 42 9.03 12.45 -12.61
N PRO A 43 9.94 13.32 -13.11
CA PRO A 43 11.19 12.88 -13.72
C PRO A 43 12.09 12.07 -12.77
N ASP A 44 12.25 12.50 -11.53
CA ASP A 44 13.06 11.77 -10.55
C ASP A 44 12.43 10.44 -10.16
N PHE A 45 11.11 10.41 -9.96
CA PHE A 45 10.38 9.18 -9.68
C PHE A 45 10.58 8.15 -10.79
N ARG A 46 10.41 8.54 -12.06
CA ARG A 46 10.66 7.66 -13.21
C ARG A 46 12.11 7.16 -13.22
N ARG A 47 13.08 8.08 -13.08
CA ARG A 47 14.51 7.75 -13.06
C ARG A 47 14.84 6.75 -11.95
N ILE A 48 14.30 6.93 -10.75
CA ILE A 48 14.53 6.02 -9.62
C ILE A 48 13.96 4.63 -9.92
N VAL A 49 12.74 4.53 -10.44
CA VAL A 49 12.14 3.24 -10.81
C VAL A 49 12.94 2.54 -11.91
N GLU A 50 13.42 3.27 -12.92
CA GLU A 50 14.24 2.72 -14.01
C GLU A 50 15.63 2.24 -13.54
N THR A 51 16.24 2.93 -12.57
CA THR A 51 17.62 2.66 -12.14
C THR A 51 17.74 1.76 -10.93
N VAL A 52 16.80 1.86 -9.97
CA VAL A 52 16.78 1.10 -8.72
C VAL A 52 15.78 -0.06 -8.78
N GLY A 53 14.79 0.00 -9.65
CA GLY A 53 13.71 -0.99 -9.78
C GLY A 53 12.49 -0.69 -8.91
N CYS A 54 12.60 0.13 -7.86
CA CYS A 54 11.45 0.53 -7.05
C CYS A 54 11.55 1.94 -6.51
N ALA A 55 10.40 2.58 -6.30
CA ALA A 55 10.26 3.84 -5.57
C ALA A 55 8.99 3.82 -4.73
N ILE A 56 9.07 4.37 -3.51
CA ILE A 56 7.90 4.58 -2.64
C ILE A 56 7.79 6.07 -2.38
N VAL A 57 6.73 6.70 -2.89
CA VAL A 57 6.54 8.15 -2.85
C VAL A 57 5.16 8.53 -2.34
N SER A 58 5.03 9.77 -1.86
CA SER A 58 3.74 10.40 -1.64
C SER A 58 3.07 10.75 -2.96
N THR A 59 1.73 10.83 -2.96
CA THR A 59 0.99 11.37 -4.10
C THR A 59 1.37 12.84 -4.32
N THR A 60 1.80 13.19 -5.53
CA THR A 60 2.10 14.58 -5.88
C THR A 60 0.81 15.42 -5.87
N PRO A 61 0.87 16.73 -5.62
CA PRO A 61 -0.30 17.62 -5.67
C PRO A 61 -1.09 17.57 -6.98
N GLU A 62 -0.48 17.10 -8.07
CA GLU A 62 -1.09 17.06 -9.40
C GLU A 62 -1.80 15.73 -9.69
N MET A 63 -1.60 14.70 -8.85
CA MET A 63 -2.13 13.35 -9.08
C MET A 63 -3.28 13.03 -8.14
N VAL A 64 -4.32 12.39 -8.68
CA VAL A 64 -5.48 11.86 -7.93
C VAL A 64 -6.15 12.90 -7.03
N LEU A 65 -6.22 14.16 -7.50
CA LEU A 65 -6.75 15.31 -6.77
C LEU A 65 -8.18 15.13 -6.24
N ALA A 66 -9.03 14.46 -7.03
CA ALA A 66 -10.40 14.16 -6.65
C ALA A 66 -10.44 13.22 -5.44
N ASP A 67 -9.65 12.13 -5.47
CA ASP A 67 -9.53 11.20 -4.34
C ASP A 67 -9.01 11.92 -3.10
N LYS A 68 -7.95 12.73 -3.23
CA LYS A 68 -7.40 13.48 -2.08
C LYS A 68 -8.46 14.34 -1.38
N LYS A 69 -9.27 15.08 -2.15
CA LYS A 69 -10.34 15.92 -1.61
C LYS A 69 -11.48 15.07 -1.01
N LEU A 70 -11.91 14.03 -1.72
CA LEU A 70 -12.98 13.14 -1.26
C LEU A 70 -12.57 12.36 -0.02
N TYR A 71 -11.32 11.91 0.07
CA TYR A 71 -10.78 11.19 1.21
C TYR A 71 -10.74 12.07 2.46
N ALA A 72 -10.25 13.31 2.34
CA ALA A 72 -10.28 14.27 3.43
C ALA A 72 -11.71 14.58 3.91
N LEU A 73 -12.67 14.67 2.99
CA LEU A 73 -14.08 14.86 3.34
C LEU A 73 -14.67 13.63 4.03
N ARG A 74 -14.35 12.41 3.56
CA ARG A 74 -14.84 11.15 4.13
C ARG A 74 -14.39 10.97 5.58
N ASP A 75 -13.16 11.34 5.89
CA ASP A 75 -12.57 11.25 7.23
C ASP A 75 -13.37 12.05 8.27
N VAL A 76 -13.80 13.27 7.92
CA VAL A 76 -14.55 14.16 8.82
C VAL A 76 -16.07 14.01 8.73
N THR A 77 -16.58 13.12 7.86
CA THR A 77 -18.03 12.89 7.67
C THR A 77 -18.47 11.48 8.01
N GLY A 78 -17.57 10.60 8.46
CA GLY A 78 -17.91 9.22 8.80
C GLY A 78 -18.27 8.34 7.60
N THR A 79 -17.81 8.70 6.39
CA THR A 79 -18.11 7.97 5.14
C THR A 79 -16.90 7.18 4.61
N VAL A 80 -15.92 6.89 5.47
CA VAL A 80 -14.74 6.09 5.13
C VAL A 80 -15.11 4.63 4.83
N SER A 81 -16.04 4.03 5.58
CA SER A 81 -16.36 2.59 5.54
C SER A 81 -17.08 2.10 4.28
N SER A 82 -17.53 2.99 3.39
CA SER A 82 -18.22 2.58 2.16
C SER A 82 -17.29 1.83 1.20
N ILE A 83 -17.58 0.54 0.93
CA ILE A 83 -16.83 -0.33 0.00
C ILE A 83 -16.57 0.33 -1.37
N PRO A 84 -17.56 0.86 -2.11
CA PRO A 84 -17.29 1.47 -3.40
C PRO A 84 -16.36 2.68 -3.31
N LEU A 85 -16.43 3.47 -2.23
CA LEU A 85 -15.52 4.60 -2.02
C LEU A 85 -14.12 4.15 -1.60
N GLN A 86 -14.00 3.07 -0.82
CA GLN A 86 -12.72 2.44 -0.51
C GLN A 86 -12.05 1.92 -1.78
N ALA A 87 -12.78 1.14 -2.59
CA ALA A 87 -12.29 0.58 -3.84
C ALA A 87 -11.86 1.69 -4.82
N ALA A 88 -12.71 2.68 -5.08
CA ALA A 88 -12.40 3.79 -5.96
C ALA A 88 -11.17 4.58 -5.47
N SER A 89 -11.07 4.80 -4.16
CA SER A 89 -9.92 5.51 -3.57
C SER A 89 -8.62 4.73 -3.79
N ILE A 90 -8.58 3.45 -3.41
CA ILE A 90 -7.37 2.62 -3.51
C ILE A 90 -6.97 2.47 -4.99
N VAL A 91 -7.91 2.06 -5.83
CA VAL A 91 -7.65 1.70 -7.23
C VAL A 91 -7.31 2.91 -8.08
N SER A 92 -7.90 4.10 -7.84
CA SER A 92 -7.55 5.30 -8.61
C SER A 92 -6.08 5.70 -8.46
N LYS A 93 -5.49 5.51 -7.28
CA LYS A 93 -4.05 5.69 -7.06
C LYS A 93 -3.22 4.67 -7.83
N LYS A 94 -3.66 3.41 -7.83
CA LYS A 94 -2.96 2.32 -8.54
C LYS A 94 -3.06 2.45 -10.06
N ILE A 95 -4.18 2.89 -10.61
CA ILE A 95 -4.29 3.18 -12.05
C ILE A 95 -3.38 4.35 -12.44
N ALA A 96 -3.23 5.37 -11.58
CA ALA A 96 -2.34 6.50 -11.84
C ALA A 96 -0.85 6.09 -11.89
N GLU A 97 -0.47 5.00 -11.21
CA GLU A 97 0.86 4.38 -11.29
C GLU A 97 1.09 3.65 -12.63
N GLN A 98 0.02 3.36 -13.38
CA GLN A 98 0.02 2.59 -14.64
C GLN A 98 0.77 1.24 -14.56
N PRO A 99 0.50 0.37 -13.58
CA PRO A 99 1.15 -0.92 -13.48
C PRO A 99 0.60 -1.91 -14.52
N ASP A 100 1.45 -2.81 -15.01
CA ASP A 100 1.03 -3.91 -15.89
C ASP A 100 0.16 -4.94 -15.14
N SER A 101 0.39 -5.11 -13.84
CA SER A 101 -0.35 -6.04 -12.99
C SER A 101 -0.45 -5.52 -11.56
N LEU A 102 -1.44 -6.02 -10.81
CA LEU A 102 -1.71 -5.56 -9.45
C LEU A 102 -2.01 -6.72 -8.51
N VAL A 103 -1.38 -6.69 -7.34
CA VAL A 103 -1.67 -7.59 -6.22
C VAL A 103 -2.16 -6.74 -5.05
N LEU A 104 -3.34 -7.06 -4.54
CA LEU A 104 -3.99 -6.36 -3.45
C LEU A 104 -3.92 -7.21 -2.19
N ASP A 105 -3.43 -6.63 -1.10
CA ASP A 105 -3.48 -7.24 0.23
C ASP A 105 -4.70 -6.68 0.98
N VAL A 106 -5.78 -7.44 1.02
CA VAL A 106 -7.05 -7.02 1.62
C VAL A 106 -7.15 -7.61 3.02
N LYS A 107 -7.00 -6.72 4.00
CA LYS A 107 -7.05 -7.08 5.43
C LYS A 107 -8.48 -7.30 5.89
N TYR A 108 -8.68 -8.31 6.74
CA TYR A 108 -9.93 -8.52 7.48
C TYR A 108 -9.65 -8.93 8.93
N GLY A 109 -10.58 -8.65 9.85
CA GLY A 109 -10.45 -9.01 11.27
C GLY A 109 -10.49 -7.81 12.23
N LEU A 110 -10.17 -8.05 13.50
CA LEU A 110 -10.42 -7.08 14.60
C LEU A 110 -9.75 -5.71 14.42
N ALA A 111 -8.56 -5.67 13.81
CA ALA A 111 -7.80 -4.44 13.59
C ALA A 111 -7.81 -3.98 12.12
N ALA A 112 -8.62 -4.62 11.27
CA ALA A 112 -8.83 -4.20 9.89
C ALA A 112 -10.01 -3.23 9.78
N PHE A 113 -10.09 -2.51 8.67
CA PHE A 113 -11.29 -1.75 8.32
C PHE A 113 -12.50 -2.67 8.14
N GLN A 114 -12.29 -3.86 7.58
CA GLN A 114 -13.31 -4.86 7.33
C GLN A 114 -13.23 -5.92 8.42
N SER A 115 -14.23 -5.94 9.32
CA SER A 115 -14.22 -6.85 10.47
C SER A 115 -14.60 -8.28 10.12
N ASN A 116 -15.42 -8.48 9.09
CA ASN A 116 -15.85 -9.80 8.61
C ASN A 116 -15.23 -10.14 7.24
N LEU A 117 -15.23 -11.44 6.93
CA LEU A 117 -14.60 -11.96 5.73
C LEU A 117 -15.41 -11.62 4.47
N GLU A 118 -16.73 -11.57 4.60
CA GLU A 118 -17.66 -11.31 3.50
C GLU A 118 -17.45 -9.91 2.90
N ASP A 119 -17.36 -8.87 3.73
CA ASP A 119 -17.09 -7.49 3.31
C ASP A 119 -15.69 -7.36 2.69
N ALA A 120 -14.71 -8.13 3.18
CA ALA A 120 -13.37 -8.16 2.61
C ALA A 120 -13.35 -8.83 1.23
N ILE A 121 -14.12 -9.90 1.04
CA ILE A 121 -14.34 -10.53 -0.28
C ILE A 121 -15.01 -9.53 -1.22
N GLU A 122 -16.06 -8.84 -0.78
CA GLU A 122 -16.77 -7.85 -1.58
C GLU A 122 -15.84 -6.70 -2.00
N LEU A 123 -15.05 -6.15 -1.06
CA LEU A 123 -14.06 -5.13 -1.37
C LEU A 123 -13.01 -5.64 -2.36
N ALA A 124 -12.48 -6.84 -2.16
CA ALA A 124 -11.49 -7.43 -3.05
C ALA A 124 -12.03 -7.59 -4.48
N GLN A 125 -13.23 -8.14 -4.63
CA GLN A 125 -13.89 -8.30 -5.92
C GLN A 125 -14.18 -6.95 -6.59
N CYS A 126 -14.65 -5.96 -5.82
CA CYS A 126 -14.88 -4.61 -6.31
C CYS A 126 -13.58 -3.96 -6.82
N MET A 127 -12.48 -4.11 -6.09
CA MET A 127 -11.17 -3.56 -6.50
C MET A 127 -10.60 -4.26 -7.73
N ILE A 128 -10.67 -5.60 -7.80
CA ILE A 128 -10.24 -6.38 -8.97
C ILE A 128 -11.04 -5.93 -10.21
N ALA A 129 -12.38 -5.93 -10.11
CA ALA A 129 -13.24 -5.53 -11.22
C ALA A 129 -12.96 -4.10 -11.70
N THR A 130 -12.76 -3.17 -10.76
CA THR A 130 -12.44 -1.77 -11.08
C THR A 130 -11.09 -1.63 -11.75
N ALA A 131 -10.05 -2.32 -11.26
CA ALA A 131 -8.71 -2.26 -11.83
C ALA A 131 -8.67 -2.86 -13.23
N GLU A 132 -9.26 -4.05 -13.43
CA GLU A 132 -9.29 -4.72 -14.73
C GLU A 132 -10.13 -3.93 -15.75
N ALA A 133 -11.26 -3.33 -15.35
CA ALA A 133 -12.05 -2.47 -16.21
C ALA A 133 -11.29 -1.22 -16.69
N ASN A 134 -10.21 -0.84 -15.99
CA ASN A 134 -9.32 0.27 -16.35
C ASN A 134 -7.99 -0.22 -16.97
N GLY A 135 -7.89 -1.48 -17.39
CA GLY A 135 -6.77 -2.01 -18.15
C GLY A 135 -5.61 -2.57 -17.32
N VAL A 136 -5.71 -2.60 -15.99
CA VAL A 136 -4.69 -3.21 -15.11
C VAL A 136 -4.99 -4.69 -14.97
N LYS A 137 -4.32 -5.55 -15.76
CA LYS A 137 -4.59 -7.00 -15.80
C LYS A 137 -3.31 -7.81 -16.03
N PRO A 138 -3.03 -8.84 -15.21
CA PRO A 138 -3.90 -9.41 -14.18
C PRO A 138 -3.97 -8.58 -12.90
N THR A 139 -5.16 -8.49 -12.30
CA THR A 139 -5.34 -8.00 -10.92
C THR A 139 -5.77 -9.15 -10.02
N SER A 140 -5.09 -9.33 -8.89
CA SER A 140 -5.39 -10.37 -7.91
C SER A 140 -5.46 -9.78 -6.50
N ALA A 141 -6.12 -10.48 -5.59
CA ALA A 141 -6.20 -10.09 -4.19
C ALA A 141 -5.91 -11.28 -3.28
N LEU A 142 -5.12 -11.05 -2.23
CA LEU A 142 -4.96 -11.95 -1.10
C LEU A 142 -5.80 -11.40 0.06
N LEU A 143 -6.62 -12.26 0.64
CA LEU A 143 -7.32 -11.96 1.88
C LEU A 143 -6.44 -12.39 3.04
N THR A 144 -6.02 -11.46 3.88
CA THR A 144 -5.13 -11.75 5.00
C THR A 144 -5.70 -11.25 6.32
N ARG A 145 -5.59 -12.08 7.34
CA ARG A 145 -6.21 -11.83 8.64
C ARG A 145 -5.38 -10.84 9.46
N MET A 146 -6.03 -9.90 10.11
CA MET A 146 -5.45 -8.83 10.92
C MET A 146 -6.19 -8.74 12.28
N ASP A 147 -6.26 -9.88 12.98
CA ASP A 147 -6.70 -9.91 14.38
C ASP A 147 -5.60 -9.45 15.35
N HIS A 148 -4.36 -9.53 14.88
CA HIS A 148 -3.15 -9.15 15.60
C HIS A 148 -2.23 -8.35 14.66
N PRO A 149 -1.34 -7.51 15.20
CA PRO A 149 -0.27 -6.89 14.44
C PRO A 149 0.55 -7.95 13.69
N ILE A 150 0.99 -7.63 12.48
CA ILE A 150 1.88 -8.48 11.68
C ILE A 150 3.32 -8.15 12.07
N GLY A 151 4.13 -9.16 12.33
CA GLY A 151 5.49 -8.96 12.81
C GLY A 151 5.58 -8.77 14.32
N TYR A 152 6.77 -8.43 14.81
CA TYR A 152 7.01 -8.13 16.23
C TYR A 152 7.03 -6.64 16.51
N ALA A 153 7.31 -5.81 15.51
CA ALA A 153 7.40 -4.36 15.67
C ALA A 153 6.08 -3.65 15.35
N ILE A 154 5.75 -2.64 16.16
CA ILE A 154 4.65 -1.70 15.90
C ILE A 154 5.19 -0.29 16.06
N GLY A 155 5.16 0.51 15.00
CA GLY A 155 5.62 1.89 15.01
C GLY A 155 6.28 2.30 13.70
N ASN A 156 7.17 3.30 13.76
CA ASN A 156 7.84 3.81 12.57
C ASN A 156 9.21 3.15 12.39
N TRP A 157 10.23 3.67 13.07
CA TRP A 157 11.61 3.19 12.93
C TRP A 157 11.79 1.72 13.34
N LEU A 158 10.98 1.23 14.30
CA LEU A 158 11.02 -0.16 14.74
C LEU A 158 10.63 -1.12 13.60
N GLU A 159 9.58 -0.77 12.83
CA GLU A 159 9.14 -1.58 11.68
C GLU A 159 10.14 -1.51 10.53
N VAL A 160 10.82 -0.36 10.33
CA VAL A 160 11.92 -0.25 9.35
C VAL A 160 13.08 -1.15 9.76
N LYS A 161 13.44 -1.17 11.04
CA LYS A 161 14.50 -2.03 11.57
C LYS A 161 14.17 -3.51 11.33
N GLU A 162 12.96 -3.94 11.67
CA GLU A 162 12.50 -5.32 11.45
C GLU A 162 12.55 -5.70 9.96
N CYS A 163 12.08 -4.82 9.07
CA CYS A 163 12.19 -5.03 7.62
C CYS A 163 13.65 -5.25 7.17
N ILE A 164 14.60 -4.45 7.68
CA ILE A 164 16.02 -4.57 7.32
C ILE A 164 16.62 -5.89 7.81
N GLU A 165 16.26 -6.33 9.01
CA GLU A 165 16.73 -7.61 9.58
C GLU A 165 16.24 -8.79 8.74
N ILE A 166 14.96 -8.81 8.37
CA ILE A 166 14.37 -9.83 7.50
C ILE A 166 15.04 -9.85 6.13
N LEU A 167 15.22 -8.69 5.50
CA LEU A 167 15.85 -8.61 4.16
C LEU A 167 17.31 -9.07 4.15
N LYS A 168 18.02 -8.97 5.28
CA LYS A 168 19.43 -9.41 5.39
C LYS A 168 19.57 -10.90 5.65
N THR A 169 18.68 -11.46 6.45
CA THR A 169 18.85 -12.82 7.01
C THR A 169 17.90 -13.84 6.39
N GLY A 170 16.76 -13.38 5.85
CA GLY A 170 15.62 -14.25 5.51
C GLY A 170 14.88 -14.77 6.75
N GLU A 171 15.28 -14.34 7.95
CA GLU A 171 14.73 -14.77 9.23
C GLU A 171 14.03 -13.60 9.92
N GLY A 172 13.00 -13.89 10.70
CA GLY A 172 12.22 -12.88 11.42
C GLY A 172 10.86 -13.43 11.84
N ALA A 173 9.91 -12.54 12.09
CA ALA A 173 8.55 -12.92 12.46
C ALA A 173 7.92 -13.83 11.38
N PRO A 174 7.52 -15.07 11.70
CA PRO A 174 7.11 -16.05 10.69
C PRO A 174 5.93 -15.61 9.83
N ASP A 175 4.98 -14.88 10.41
CA ASP A 175 3.82 -14.33 9.73
C ASP A 175 4.19 -13.26 8.71
N LEU A 176 5.13 -12.37 9.06
CA LEU A 176 5.65 -11.34 8.16
C LEU A 176 6.48 -11.97 7.03
N VAL A 177 7.32 -12.95 7.34
CA VAL A 177 8.13 -13.66 6.34
C VAL A 177 7.25 -14.49 5.40
N GLN A 178 6.22 -15.15 5.90
CA GLN A 178 5.29 -15.93 5.07
C GLN A 178 4.45 -15.05 4.13
N LEU A 179 4.12 -13.83 4.57
CA LEU A 179 3.38 -12.87 3.75
C LEU A 179 4.26 -12.21 2.68
N ALA A 180 5.57 -12.12 2.91
CA ALA A 180 6.54 -11.43 2.04
C ALA A 180 7.05 -12.30 0.88
#